data_AF-A0A6B0SG99-F1
#
_entry.id   AF-A0A6B0SG99-F1
#
_cell.length_a   1.000
_cell.length_b   1.000
_cell.length_c   1.000
_cell.angle_alpha   90.00
_cell.angle_beta   90.00
_cell.angle_gamma   90.00
#
_symmetry.space_group_name_H-M   'P 1'
#
loop_
_entity.id
_entity.type
_entity.pdbx_description
1 polymer ?
#
loop_
_entity_poly.entity_id
_entity_poly.type
_entity_poly.pdbx_seq_one_letter_code
_entity_poly.pdbx_strand_id
1 'polypeptide(L)'
;MPEGGDENADLVKTAIRLIRSEEVVALKDRVFRVVERGISAVFSLTTSDDDGTRTTYNQDILELPDQEVKIVEKGEGVEPLQQVEEEGETVVELNLDAFTEEGKREILDEVVPTEQSQGRLLKHEQEREFEVADEARRDDRTKEIIEFFSEYLSKPQLKLLRRSQSIRIAWERDDRYTPPETMREWKSELEDQFGETANLVTNFCSSGYYDQGGILRHILDEVASNKDSDEEIQDTYTDIVLEHPFVVYVGRYDTAEKIKCQAKTRVQEYDSNEYSIPYIDVRAQGRNNKKTAKQALNRLNEEFNTLPVEQIEGERELVYRIDPENAEL
;
A
#
# COMPACT_ATOMS: atom_id res chain seq x y z
N MET A 1 1.28 -27.50 -31.23
CA MET A 1 0.41 -27.46 -30.05
C MET A 1 1.26 -26.91 -28.92
N PRO A 2 1.19 -25.61 -28.62
CA PRO A 2 1.82 -25.05 -27.43
C PRO A 2 0.97 -25.41 -26.20
N GLU A 3 1.64 -25.43 -25.06
CA GLU A 3 1.24 -25.99 -23.78
C GLU A 3 0.18 -25.13 -23.08
N GLY A 4 -1.04 -25.65 -22.92
CA GLY A 4 -2.13 -25.02 -22.15
C GLY A 4 -2.01 -25.17 -20.63
N GLY A 5 -0.78 -25.35 -20.10
CA GLY A 5 -0.53 -25.55 -18.68
C GLY A 5 -0.36 -24.24 -17.90
N ASP A 6 0.17 -23.20 -18.54
CA ASP A 6 0.56 -21.94 -17.88
C ASP A 6 -0.65 -21.02 -17.67
N GLU A 7 -1.51 -20.89 -18.69
CA GLU A 7 -2.72 -20.06 -18.62
C GLU A 7 -3.72 -20.55 -17.56
N ASN A 8 -3.84 -21.87 -17.37
CA ASN A 8 -4.74 -22.43 -16.37
C ASN A 8 -4.22 -22.21 -14.94
N ALA A 9 -2.91 -22.26 -14.72
CA ALA A 9 -2.31 -21.97 -13.42
C ALA A 9 -2.48 -20.50 -13.03
N ASP A 10 -2.36 -19.59 -14.00
CA ASP A 10 -2.62 -18.16 -13.78
C ASP A 10 -4.11 -17.87 -13.53
N LEU A 11 -5.02 -18.59 -14.20
CA LEU A 11 -6.46 -18.49 -13.93
C LEU A 11 -6.85 -19.03 -12.54
N VAL A 12 -6.26 -20.14 -12.11
CA VAL A 12 -6.47 -20.70 -10.75
C VAL A 12 -5.97 -19.73 -9.68
N LYS A 13 -4.77 -19.18 -9.85
CA LYS A 13 -4.23 -18.14 -8.95
C LYS A 13 -5.10 -16.89 -8.94
N THR A 14 -5.60 -16.48 -10.10
CA THR A 14 -6.51 -15.33 -10.23
C THR A 14 -7.82 -15.59 -9.51
N ALA A 15 -8.42 -16.77 -9.65
CA ALA A 15 -9.63 -17.16 -8.94
C ALA A 15 -9.43 -17.17 -7.42
N ILE A 16 -8.33 -17.75 -6.93
CA ILE A 16 -7.97 -17.75 -5.51
C ILE A 16 -7.76 -16.32 -4.99
N ARG A 17 -7.12 -15.44 -5.77
CA ARG A 17 -6.90 -14.04 -5.40
C ARG A 17 -8.19 -13.23 -5.39
N LEU A 18 -9.08 -13.45 -6.36
CA LEU A 18 -10.40 -12.82 -6.42
C LEU A 18 -11.26 -13.23 -5.24
N ILE A 19 -11.29 -14.51 -4.85
CA ILE A 19 -12.01 -14.95 -3.64
C ILE A 19 -11.49 -14.27 -2.36
N ARG A 20 -10.22 -13.82 -2.37
CA ARG A 20 -9.51 -13.19 -1.25
C ARG A 20 -9.47 -11.65 -1.34
N SER A 21 -10.41 -11.03 -2.04
CA SER A 21 -10.46 -9.58 -2.29
C SER A 21 -11.26 -8.80 -1.22
N GLU A 22 -10.92 -7.52 -1.00
CA GLU A 22 -11.47 -6.57 0.00
C GLU A 22 -13.00 -6.36 -0.07
N GLU A 23 -13.64 -6.61 -1.21
CA GLU A 23 -15.06 -6.31 -1.48
C GLU A 23 -16.08 -7.47 -1.21
N VAL A 24 -15.71 -8.76 -0.98
CA VAL A 24 -16.73 -9.79 -0.58
C VAL A 24 -17.34 -9.36 0.77
N VAL A 25 -16.56 -8.61 1.55
CA VAL A 25 -16.80 -8.36 2.96
C VAL A 25 -17.87 -7.29 3.19
N ALA A 26 -18.24 -6.48 2.18
CA ALA A 26 -19.42 -5.60 2.30
C ALA A 26 -20.75 -6.38 2.40
N LEU A 27 -20.75 -7.66 2.05
CA LEU A 27 -21.91 -8.57 2.09
C LEU A 27 -22.01 -9.40 3.38
N LYS A 28 -21.27 -9.03 4.43
CA LYS A 28 -21.16 -9.71 5.73
C LYS A 28 -22.51 -10.12 6.36
N ASP A 29 -23.61 -9.45 6.02
CA ASP A 29 -24.94 -9.69 6.61
C ASP A 29 -25.97 -10.36 5.68
N ARG A 30 -25.63 -10.75 4.44
CA ARG A 30 -26.65 -11.20 3.46
C ARG A 30 -26.56 -12.60 2.92
N VAL A 31 -25.50 -13.35 3.19
CA VAL A 31 -25.34 -14.68 2.60
C VAL A 31 -25.15 -15.69 3.72
N PHE A 32 -26.13 -16.57 3.95
CA PHE A 32 -25.89 -18.01 4.09
C PHE A 32 -27.16 -18.87 4.29
N ARG A 33 -27.25 -19.95 3.51
CA ARG A 33 -27.97 -21.20 3.84
C ARG A 33 -27.29 -22.40 3.15
N VAL A 34 -26.24 -22.93 3.78
CA VAL A 34 -25.09 -23.67 3.19
C VAL A 34 -25.32 -25.09 2.64
N VAL A 35 -26.46 -25.76 2.82
CA VAL A 35 -26.46 -27.24 2.66
C VAL A 35 -27.48 -27.85 1.68
N GLU A 36 -28.30 -27.11 0.92
CA GLU A 36 -29.23 -27.80 -0.02
C GLU A 36 -29.41 -27.21 -1.41
N ARG A 37 -28.89 -26.01 -1.71
CA ARG A 37 -28.99 -25.40 -3.04
C ARG A 37 -27.77 -24.48 -3.21
N GLY A 38 -27.06 -24.62 -4.34
CA GLY A 38 -25.79 -23.94 -4.64
C GLY A 38 -25.71 -22.48 -4.19
N ILE A 39 -24.51 -22.08 -3.76
CA ILE A 39 -24.25 -20.76 -3.17
C ILE A 39 -23.19 -19.99 -3.95
N SER A 40 -23.44 -18.69 -4.02
CA SER A 40 -22.73 -17.57 -4.63
C SER A 40 -21.80 -16.81 -3.65
N ALA A 41 -20.83 -16.07 -4.21
CA ALA A 41 -19.95 -15.07 -3.57
C ALA A 41 -19.30 -14.19 -4.66
N VAL A 42 -18.82 -12.96 -4.36
CA VAL A 42 -19.07 -11.70 -5.14
C VAL A 42 -17.87 -10.71 -5.50
N PHE A 43 -17.48 -10.36 -6.81
CA PHE A 43 -16.65 -9.30 -7.60
C PHE A 43 -16.50 -9.26 -9.22
N SER A 44 -16.86 -8.19 -9.98
CA SER A 44 -16.05 -7.49 -11.05
C SER A 44 -16.71 -6.61 -12.18
N LEU A 45 -16.03 -5.56 -12.72
CA LEU A 45 -16.47 -4.37 -13.54
C LEU A 45 -15.66 -4.23 -14.84
N THR A 46 -16.24 -3.58 -15.85
CA THR A 46 -15.57 -3.16 -17.11
C THR A 46 -15.97 -1.76 -17.57
N THR A 47 -15.02 -1.01 -18.13
CA THR A 47 -15.25 0.30 -18.78
C THR A 47 -15.34 0.17 -20.30
N SER A 48 -16.16 1.03 -20.91
CA SER A 48 -16.43 1.08 -22.36
C SER A 48 -16.04 2.44 -22.93
N ASP A 49 -15.23 2.44 -23.99
CA ASP A 49 -14.81 3.61 -24.76
C ASP A 49 -14.99 3.36 -26.27
N ASP A 50 -14.88 4.42 -27.09
CA ASP A 50 -15.22 4.40 -28.53
C ASP A 50 -14.39 3.38 -29.35
N ASP A 51 -13.29 2.86 -28.80
CA ASP A 51 -12.42 1.84 -29.39
C ASP A 51 -12.77 0.38 -28.97
N GLY A 52 -13.83 0.17 -28.18
CA GLY A 52 -14.35 -1.13 -27.80
C GLY A 52 -14.19 -1.49 -26.31
N THR A 53 -14.76 -2.63 -25.92
CA THR A 53 -14.72 -3.13 -24.53
C THR A 53 -13.34 -3.67 -24.20
N ARG A 54 -12.67 -3.11 -23.18
CA ARG A 54 -11.33 -3.52 -22.78
C ARG A 54 -11.34 -4.08 -21.36
N THR A 55 -11.16 -5.39 -21.22
CA THR A 55 -11.06 -6.07 -19.92
C THR A 55 -9.60 -6.09 -19.47
N THR A 56 -9.32 -5.44 -18.34
CA THR A 56 -7.98 -5.40 -17.75
C THR A 56 -7.97 -6.26 -16.48
N TYR A 57 -7.26 -7.39 -16.50
CA TYR A 57 -7.03 -8.21 -15.32
C TYR A 57 -5.89 -7.62 -14.49
N ASN A 58 -5.99 -7.65 -13.15
CA ASN A 58 -5.07 -7.04 -12.15
C ASN A 58 -5.27 -5.56 -11.77
N GLN A 59 -6.49 -5.03 -11.75
CA GLN A 59 -6.72 -3.79 -10.97
C GLN A 59 -6.79 -4.11 -9.47
N ASP A 60 -6.22 -3.23 -8.64
CA ASP A 60 -6.45 -3.30 -7.20
C ASP A 60 -7.90 -2.91 -6.92
N ILE A 61 -8.49 -3.62 -5.97
CA ILE A 61 -9.86 -3.47 -5.46
C ILE A 61 -10.13 -2.06 -4.89
N LEU A 62 -9.09 -1.23 -4.81
CA LEU A 62 -9.19 0.18 -4.44
C LEU A 62 -9.67 1.10 -5.57
N GLU A 63 -9.77 0.62 -6.82
CA GLU A 63 -10.15 1.43 -7.97
C GLU A 63 -11.66 1.43 -8.29
N LEU A 64 -12.44 0.37 -7.96
CA LEU A 64 -13.83 0.21 -8.43
C LEU A 64 -14.75 -0.55 -7.43
N PRO A 65 -15.38 0.16 -6.47
CA PRO A 65 -15.95 -0.40 -5.23
C PRO A 65 -17.30 -1.15 -5.26
N ASP A 66 -17.99 -1.23 -6.41
CA ASP A 66 -19.39 -1.72 -6.49
C ASP A 66 -19.55 -3.03 -7.30
N GLN A 67 -18.49 -3.82 -7.39
CA GLN A 67 -18.35 -5.00 -8.26
C GLN A 67 -18.94 -6.30 -7.67
N GLU A 68 -19.74 -7.10 -8.43
CA GLU A 68 -20.33 -8.38 -7.98
C GLU A 68 -19.75 -9.68 -8.66
N VAL A 69 -19.71 -10.92 -8.08
CA VAL A 69 -19.11 -12.24 -8.57
C VAL A 69 -20.15 -13.29 -8.24
N LYS A 70 -20.16 -14.39 -8.96
CA LYS A 70 -20.94 -15.56 -8.59
C LYS A 70 -20.18 -16.84 -8.93
N ILE A 71 -19.89 -17.69 -7.96
CA ILE A 71 -19.40 -19.04 -8.30
C ILE A 71 -20.56 -19.84 -8.88
N VAL A 72 -20.38 -20.39 -10.07
CA VAL A 72 -21.41 -21.13 -10.81
C VAL A 72 -20.87 -22.44 -11.38
N GLU A 73 -21.78 -23.35 -11.67
CA GLU A 73 -21.51 -24.55 -12.45
C GLU A 73 -22.33 -24.44 -13.73
N LYS A 74 -21.67 -24.12 -14.85
CA LYS A 74 -22.32 -23.89 -16.16
C LYS A 74 -21.84 -24.85 -17.24
N GLY A 75 -21.03 -25.85 -16.87
CA GLY A 75 -20.39 -26.78 -17.79
C GLY A 75 -19.09 -26.25 -18.41
N GLU A 76 -18.25 -27.17 -18.91
CA GLU A 76 -16.88 -26.90 -19.40
C GLU A 76 -16.80 -25.96 -20.62
N GLY A 77 -17.92 -25.77 -21.34
CA GLY A 77 -17.99 -24.93 -22.54
C GLY A 77 -18.25 -23.45 -22.29
N VAL A 78 -18.38 -23.03 -21.03
CA VAL A 78 -18.58 -21.64 -20.61
C VAL A 78 -17.29 -21.15 -19.98
N GLU A 79 -16.89 -19.91 -20.30
CA GLU A 79 -15.61 -19.35 -19.84
C GLU A 79 -15.46 -19.40 -18.31
N PRO A 80 -14.23 -19.58 -17.80
CA PRO A 80 -13.98 -19.66 -16.36
C PRO A 80 -14.41 -18.43 -15.58
N LEU A 81 -14.42 -17.26 -16.24
CA LEU A 81 -14.84 -15.97 -15.69
C LEU A 81 -15.77 -15.30 -16.72
N GLN A 82 -16.99 -14.93 -16.33
CA GLN A 82 -17.95 -14.30 -17.26
C GLN A 82 -18.73 -13.16 -16.60
N GLN A 83 -18.90 -12.01 -17.26
CA GLN A 83 -19.80 -10.96 -16.76
C GLN A 83 -21.26 -11.19 -17.16
N VAL A 84 -22.17 -10.93 -16.22
CA VAL A 84 -23.62 -10.95 -16.37
C VAL A 84 -24.23 -9.75 -15.62
N GLU A 85 -25.25 -9.12 -16.18
CA GLU A 85 -26.02 -8.10 -15.45
C GLU A 85 -27.18 -8.77 -14.70
N GLU A 86 -27.26 -8.53 -13.39
CA GLU A 86 -28.31 -9.06 -12.51
C GLU A 86 -28.85 -7.89 -11.66
N GLU A 87 -30.16 -7.66 -11.67
CA GLU A 87 -30.83 -6.57 -10.91
C GLU A 87 -30.30 -5.12 -11.13
N GLY A 88 -29.57 -4.88 -12.22
CA GLY A 88 -28.96 -3.57 -12.52
C GLY A 88 -27.55 -3.40 -11.98
N GLU A 89 -26.96 -4.47 -11.42
CA GLU A 89 -25.59 -4.55 -10.95
C GLU A 89 -24.80 -5.52 -11.86
N THR A 90 -23.51 -5.23 -12.07
CA THR A 90 -22.63 -6.10 -12.88
C THR A 90 -22.04 -7.19 -12.00
N VAL A 91 -22.30 -8.45 -12.37
CA VAL A 91 -21.89 -9.68 -11.66
C VAL A 91 -20.92 -10.50 -12.51
N VAL A 92 -19.89 -11.11 -11.93
CA VAL A 92 -18.88 -11.91 -12.63
C VAL A 92 -18.89 -13.35 -12.17
N GLU A 93 -19.24 -14.25 -13.04
CA GLU A 93 -19.37 -15.66 -12.74
C GLU A 93 -18.03 -16.40 -12.79
N LEU A 94 -17.60 -17.00 -11.67
CA LEU A 94 -16.52 -17.99 -11.66
C LEU A 94 -17.11 -19.37 -11.93
N ASN A 95 -16.96 -19.86 -13.16
CA ASN A 95 -17.44 -21.18 -13.54
C ASN A 95 -16.44 -22.25 -13.15
N LEU A 96 -16.70 -22.97 -12.05
CA LEU A 96 -15.80 -24.03 -11.60
C LEU A 96 -15.66 -25.12 -12.66
N ASP A 97 -16.70 -25.39 -13.45
CA ASP A 97 -16.67 -26.40 -14.50
C ASP A 97 -15.70 -26.09 -15.64
N ALA A 98 -15.32 -24.83 -15.82
CA ALA A 98 -14.35 -24.44 -16.85
C ALA A 98 -12.90 -24.74 -16.47
N PHE A 99 -12.64 -25.06 -15.19
CA PHE A 99 -11.33 -25.43 -14.71
C PHE A 99 -11.10 -26.93 -14.84
N THR A 100 -9.83 -27.33 -14.96
CA THR A 100 -9.46 -28.74 -14.85
C THR A 100 -9.78 -29.28 -13.46
N GLU A 101 -10.01 -30.58 -13.31
CA GLU A 101 -10.25 -31.20 -12.00
C GLU A 101 -9.11 -30.93 -10.99
N GLU A 102 -7.89 -30.75 -11.47
CA GLU A 102 -6.74 -30.33 -10.67
C GLU A 102 -6.88 -28.88 -10.19
N GLY A 103 -7.22 -27.94 -11.09
CA GLY A 103 -7.47 -26.54 -10.73
C GLY A 103 -8.70 -26.35 -9.84
N LYS A 104 -9.78 -27.09 -10.09
CA LYS A 104 -10.96 -27.14 -9.20
C LYS A 104 -10.57 -27.61 -7.81
N ARG A 105 -9.79 -28.70 -7.72
CA ARG A 105 -9.31 -29.22 -6.44
C ARG A 105 -8.41 -28.22 -5.73
N GLU A 106 -7.51 -27.53 -6.42
CA GLU A 106 -6.65 -26.50 -5.82
C GLU A 106 -7.46 -25.33 -5.25
N ILE A 107 -8.46 -24.84 -5.99
CA ILE A 107 -9.39 -23.80 -5.52
C ILE A 107 -10.15 -24.30 -4.28
N LEU A 108 -10.70 -25.52 -4.33
CA LEU A 108 -11.48 -26.08 -3.23
C LEU A 108 -10.62 -26.41 -2.00
N ASP A 109 -9.41 -26.93 -2.17
CA ASP A 109 -8.49 -27.28 -1.09
C ASP A 109 -8.00 -26.02 -0.32
N GLU A 110 -8.01 -24.84 -0.96
CA GLU A 110 -7.70 -23.58 -0.28
C GLU A 110 -8.92 -22.96 0.42
N VAL A 111 -10.13 -23.16 -0.14
CA VAL A 111 -11.36 -22.50 0.32
C VAL A 111 -12.11 -23.32 1.38
N VAL A 112 -12.25 -24.64 1.16
CA VAL A 112 -13.05 -25.55 1.98
C VAL A 112 -12.50 -25.71 3.41
N PRO A 113 -11.19 -25.86 3.66
CA PRO A 113 -10.68 -25.98 5.03
C PRO A 113 -10.91 -24.72 5.88
N THR A 114 -10.88 -23.55 5.26
CA THR A 114 -11.15 -22.27 5.92
C THR A 114 -12.64 -22.20 6.31
N GLU A 115 -13.53 -22.59 5.39
CA GLU A 115 -14.98 -22.66 5.61
C GLU A 115 -15.36 -23.67 6.70
N GLN A 116 -14.84 -24.90 6.65
CA GLN A 116 -15.17 -25.95 7.62
C GLN A 116 -14.66 -25.65 9.03
N SER A 117 -13.53 -24.95 9.16
CA SER A 117 -12.91 -24.66 10.45
C SER A 117 -13.45 -23.39 11.11
N GLN A 118 -13.88 -22.40 10.32
CA GLN A 118 -14.23 -21.07 10.83
C GLN A 118 -15.67 -20.64 10.48
N GLY A 119 -16.38 -21.41 9.64
CA GLY A 119 -17.69 -21.04 9.09
C GLY A 119 -17.61 -19.86 8.11
N ARG A 120 -16.43 -19.57 7.56
CA ARG A 120 -16.11 -18.36 6.76
C ARG A 120 -15.03 -18.67 5.73
N LEU A 121 -14.98 -17.89 4.65
CA LEU A 121 -14.03 -18.10 3.53
C LEU A 121 -12.62 -17.54 3.78
N LEU A 122 -12.48 -16.59 4.70
CA LEU A 122 -11.23 -15.89 4.98
C LEU A 122 -10.58 -16.40 6.25
N LYS A 123 -9.24 -16.47 6.27
CA LYS A 123 -8.47 -16.73 7.49
C LYS A 123 -8.51 -15.50 8.39
N HIS A 124 -8.42 -15.69 9.71
CA HIS A 124 -8.39 -14.61 10.72
C HIS A 124 -7.35 -13.51 10.47
N GLU A 125 -6.20 -13.85 9.87
CA GLU A 125 -5.16 -12.88 9.50
C GLU A 125 -5.60 -11.98 8.34
N GLN A 126 -6.29 -12.56 7.36
CA GLN A 126 -6.84 -11.83 6.22
C GLN A 126 -7.99 -10.92 6.66
N GLU A 127 -8.87 -11.40 7.55
CA GLU A 127 -9.92 -10.56 8.14
C GLU A 127 -9.36 -9.28 8.78
N ARG A 128 -8.21 -9.37 9.47
CA ARG A 128 -7.56 -8.20 10.08
C ARG A 128 -7.01 -7.21 9.06
N GLU A 129 -6.47 -7.72 7.96
CA GLU A 129 -5.99 -6.88 6.86
C GLU A 129 -7.13 -6.11 6.21
N PHE A 130 -8.26 -6.79 5.98
CA PHE A 130 -9.46 -6.16 5.43
C PHE A 130 -10.06 -5.11 6.36
N GLU A 131 -10.17 -5.40 7.66
CA GLU A 131 -10.67 -4.43 8.63
C GLU A 131 -9.86 -3.14 8.58
N VAL A 132 -8.53 -3.26 8.45
CA VAL A 132 -7.61 -2.13 8.39
C VAL A 132 -7.77 -1.34 7.09
N ALA A 133 -7.92 -2.02 5.95
CA ALA A 133 -8.12 -1.36 4.67
C ALA A 133 -9.49 -0.66 4.58
N ASP A 134 -10.55 -1.28 5.10
CA ASP A 134 -11.89 -0.69 5.17
C ASP A 134 -11.92 0.53 6.10
N GLU A 135 -11.18 0.47 7.21
CA GLU A 135 -10.99 1.62 8.09
C GLU A 135 -10.25 2.75 7.38
N ALA A 136 -9.16 2.44 6.67
CA ALA A 136 -8.42 3.41 5.86
C ALA A 136 -9.25 4.08 4.79
N ARG A 137 -10.15 3.32 4.16
CA ARG A 137 -11.11 3.87 3.20
C ARG A 137 -12.08 4.85 3.85
N ARG A 138 -12.46 4.63 5.11
CA ARG A 138 -13.41 5.50 5.84
C ARG A 138 -12.73 6.65 6.56
N ASP A 139 -11.44 6.58 6.81
CA ASP A 139 -10.63 7.60 7.46
C ASP A 139 -10.53 8.87 6.60
N ASP A 140 -11.00 9.99 7.13
CA ASP A 140 -11.08 11.25 6.39
C ASP A 140 -9.70 11.81 6.06
N ARG A 141 -8.71 11.59 6.93
CA ARG A 141 -7.31 11.96 6.68
C ARG A 141 -6.74 11.18 5.50
N THR A 142 -6.96 9.87 5.47
CA THR A 142 -6.52 9.02 4.36
C THR A 142 -7.19 9.42 3.06
N LYS A 143 -8.50 9.65 3.04
CA LYS A 143 -9.21 10.13 1.84
C LYS A 143 -8.60 11.42 1.30
N GLU A 144 -8.38 12.39 2.19
CA GLU A 144 -7.83 13.71 1.84
C GLU A 144 -6.40 13.60 1.28
N ILE A 145 -5.56 12.74 1.86
CA ILE A 145 -4.23 12.42 1.30
C ILE A 145 -4.37 11.85 -0.10
N ILE A 146 -5.20 10.83 -0.25
CA ILE A 146 -5.35 10.14 -1.53
C ILE A 146 -5.92 11.06 -2.61
N GLU A 147 -6.86 11.94 -2.26
CA GLU A 147 -7.42 12.94 -3.16
C GLU A 147 -6.33 13.89 -3.65
N PHE A 148 -5.55 14.49 -2.73
CA PHE A 148 -4.45 15.39 -3.09
C PHE A 148 -3.42 14.71 -4.00
N PHE A 149 -2.94 13.53 -3.64
CA PHE A 149 -1.88 12.85 -4.40
C PHE A 149 -2.38 12.22 -5.71
N SER A 150 -3.70 12.06 -5.91
CA SER A 150 -4.25 11.49 -7.14
C SER A 150 -4.04 12.36 -8.38
N GLU A 151 -3.82 13.66 -8.20
CA GLU A 151 -3.51 14.59 -9.30
C GLU A 151 -2.06 14.44 -9.81
N TYR A 152 -1.15 13.92 -8.97
CA TYR A 152 0.28 13.88 -9.27
C TYR A 152 0.80 12.47 -9.53
N LEU A 153 0.20 11.46 -8.91
CA LEU A 153 0.72 10.10 -8.91
C LEU A 153 0.12 9.23 -10.02
N SER A 154 0.95 8.38 -10.62
CA SER A 154 0.48 7.30 -11.48
C SER A 154 -0.38 6.31 -10.70
N LYS A 155 -1.22 5.54 -11.40
CA LYS A 155 -2.06 4.50 -10.76
C LYS A 155 -1.27 3.53 -9.87
N PRO A 156 -0.11 2.98 -10.29
CA PRO A 156 0.70 2.10 -9.43
C PRO A 156 1.22 2.80 -8.16
N GLN A 157 1.66 4.06 -8.26
CA GLN A 157 2.15 4.84 -7.11
C GLN A 157 1.01 5.15 -6.13
N LEU A 158 -0.17 5.54 -6.66
CA LEU A 158 -1.35 5.81 -5.85
C LEU A 158 -1.85 4.53 -5.14
N LYS A 159 -1.80 3.39 -5.84
CA LYS A 159 -2.10 2.06 -5.28
C LYS A 159 -1.20 1.75 -4.08
N LEU A 160 0.12 1.93 -4.25
CA LEU A 160 1.08 1.76 -3.15
C LEU A 160 0.77 2.70 -1.98
N LEU A 161 0.50 3.98 -2.24
CA LEU A 161 0.16 4.96 -1.20
C LEU A 161 -1.07 4.54 -0.38
N ARG A 162 -2.16 4.12 -1.04
CA ARG A 162 -3.38 3.64 -0.35
C ARG A 162 -3.12 2.46 0.57
N ARG A 163 -2.36 1.47 0.09
CA ARG A 163 -2.00 0.30 0.89
C ARG A 163 -1.08 0.65 2.05
N SER A 164 -0.12 1.56 1.83
CA SER A 164 0.73 2.09 2.89
C SER A 164 -0.03 2.89 3.95
N GLN A 165 -1.07 3.64 3.59
CA GLN A 165 -1.96 4.31 4.57
C GLN A 165 -2.78 3.31 5.38
N SER A 166 -3.19 2.19 4.77
CA SER A 166 -3.86 1.10 5.49
C SER A 166 -2.93 0.53 6.58
N ILE A 167 -1.69 0.21 6.22
CA ILE A 167 -0.68 -0.25 7.19
C ILE A 167 -0.44 0.79 8.29
N ARG A 168 -0.43 2.08 7.95
CA ARG A 168 -0.32 3.15 8.95
C ARG A 168 -1.48 3.12 9.95
N ILE A 169 -2.72 2.95 9.52
CA ILE A 169 -3.88 2.89 10.44
C ILE A 169 -3.77 1.70 11.38
N ALA A 170 -3.38 0.54 10.87
CA ALA A 170 -3.12 -0.63 11.72
C ALA A 170 -2.02 -0.41 12.75
N TRP A 171 -1.05 0.45 12.42
CA TRP A 171 0.02 0.83 13.32
C TRP A 171 -0.45 1.85 14.35
N GLU A 172 -1.10 2.92 13.93
CA GLU A 172 -1.46 4.07 14.78
C GLU A 172 -2.58 3.75 15.77
N ARG A 173 -3.51 2.84 15.44
CA ARG A 173 -4.63 2.49 16.31
C ARG A 173 -4.19 1.99 17.69
N ASP A 174 -4.89 2.46 18.72
CA ASP A 174 -4.65 2.08 20.13
C ASP A 174 -5.68 1.06 20.65
N ASP A 175 -6.79 0.86 19.94
CA ASP A 175 -7.90 0.01 20.36
C ASP A 175 -7.67 -1.48 20.03
N ARG A 176 -6.83 -1.79 19.03
CA ARG A 176 -6.49 -3.15 18.62
C ARG A 176 -5.01 -3.31 18.34
N TYR A 177 -4.41 -4.30 19.00
CA TYR A 177 -3.02 -4.65 18.78
C TYR A 177 -2.83 -5.44 17.47
N THR A 178 -2.02 -4.90 16.57
CA THR A 178 -1.51 -5.61 15.38
C THR A 178 -0.15 -6.23 15.71
N PRO A 179 0.04 -7.56 15.58
CA PRO A 179 1.32 -8.19 15.85
C PRO A 179 2.45 -7.65 14.94
N PRO A 180 3.69 -7.46 15.46
CA PRO A 180 4.84 -7.04 14.68
C PRO A 180 5.21 -8.00 13.53
N GLU A 181 4.86 -9.27 13.65
CA GLU A 181 4.98 -10.28 12.59
C GLU A 181 4.06 -9.95 11.41
N THR A 182 2.77 -9.73 11.69
CA THR A 182 1.77 -9.33 10.67
C THR A 182 2.15 -8.03 9.97
N MET A 183 2.63 -7.03 10.72
CA MET A 183 3.11 -5.77 10.12
C MET A 183 4.33 -5.97 9.20
N ARG A 184 5.19 -6.96 9.49
CA ARG A 184 6.32 -7.29 8.63
C ARG A 184 5.88 -8.05 7.39
N GLU A 185 4.91 -8.95 7.52
CA GLU A 185 4.31 -9.67 6.40
C GLU A 185 3.66 -8.70 5.41
N TRP A 186 2.80 -7.80 5.87
CA TRP A 186 2.17 -6.80 4.99
C TRP A 186 3.19 -5.88 4.30
N LYS A 187 4.27 -5.48 4.98
CA LYS A 187 5.34 -4.70 4.36
C LYS A 187 6.11 -5.51 3.31
N SER A 188 6.40 -6.78 3.60
CA SER A 188 7.05 -7.69 2.66
C SER A 188 6.20 -7.92 1.41
N GLU A 189 4.89 -8.07 1.56
CA GLU A 189 3.97 -8.23 0.43
C GLU A 189 3.94 -7.00 -0.47
N LEU A 190 3.99 -5.78 0.11
CA LEU A 190 4.12 -4.57 -0.69
C LEU A 190 5.48 -4.48 -1.38
N GLU A 191 6.56 -4.90 -0.73
CA GLU A 191 7.89 -4.94 -1.34
C GLU A 191 7.94 -5.94 -2.51
N ASP A 192 7.32 -7.11 -2.37
CA ASP A 192 7.22 -8.09 -3.46
C ASP A 192 6.43 -7.56 -4.66
N GLN A 193 5.41 -6.71 -4.43
CA GLN A 193 4.56 -6.16 -5.48
C GLN A 193 5.08 -4.88 -6.13
N PHE A 194 5.71 -4.00 -5.36
CA PHE A 194 6.07 -2.64 -5.80
C PHE A 194 7.58 -2.36 -5.72
N GLY A 195 8.38 -3.30 -5.23
CA GLY A 195 9.81 -3.17 -5.04
C GLY A 195 10.20 -2.45 -3.74
N GLU A 196 11.50 -2.17 -3.61
CA GLU A 196 12.12 -1.64 -2.38
C GLU A 196 11.52 -0.28 -1.92
N THR A 197 10.95 0.50 -2.84
CA THR A 197 10.29 1.79 -2.55
C THR A 197 9.06 1.63 -1.67
N ALA A 198 8.44 0.45 -1.63
CA ALA A 198 7.26 0.17 -0.81
C ALA A 198 7.50 0.42 0.68
N ASN A 199 8.68 0.03 1.16
CA ASN A 199 9.07 0.24 2.56
C ASN A 199 9.24 1.74 2.87
N LEU A 200 9.79 2.51 1.92
CA LEU A 200 9.99 3.94 2.07
C LEU A 200 8.65 4.69 2.10
N VAL A 201 7.74 4.40 1.17
CA VAL A 201 6.39 4.99 1.14
C VAL A 201 5.63 4.67 2.42
N THR A 202 5.73 3.44 2.93
CA THR A 202 5.09 3.04 4.19
C THR A 202 5.68 3.80 5.40
N ASN A 203 7.00 3.98 5.43
CA ASN A 203 7.65 4.79 6.46
C ASN A 203 7.27 6.27 6.35
N PHE A 204 7.12 6.81 5.14
CA PHE A 204 6.66 8.17 4.91
C PHE A 204 5.22 8.40 5.38
N CYS A 205 4.32 7.43 5.15
CA CYS A 205 2.94 7.46 5.66
C CYS A 205 2.92 7.55 7.17
N SER A 206 3.60 6.63 7.86
CA SER A 206 3.72 6.63 9.32
C SER A 206 4.48 7.85 9.89
N SER A 207 5.33 8.48 9.10
CA SER A 207 6.07 9.70 9.48
C SER A 207 5.25 10.97 9.28
N GLY A 208 4.11 10.86 8.61
CA GLY A 208 3.20 11.95 8.29
C GLY A 208 3.65 12.85 7.14
N TYR A 209 4.56 12.38 6.28
CA TYR A 209 5.06 13.22 5.18
C TYR A 209 4.04 13.47 4.08
N TYR A 210 3.04 12.60 3.96
CA TYR A 210 1.89 12.78 3.05
C TYR A 210 0.75 13.60 3.66
N ASP A 211 0.78 13.86 4.98
CA ASP A 211 -0.30 14.58 5.67
C ASP A 211 -0.41 16.03 5.20
N GLN A 212 -1.52 16.68 5.56
CA GLN A 212 -1.65 18.12 5.39
C GLN A 212 -0.49 18.87 6.08
N GLY A 213 0.21 19.70 5.33
CA GLY A 213 1.43 20.39 5.80
C GLY A 213 2.69 19.50 5.86
N GLY A 214 2.59 18.25 5.41
CA GLY A 214 3.71 17.33 5.26
C GLY A 214 4.60 17.74 4.09
N ILE A 215 5.90 17.43 4.21
CA ILE A 215 6.92 17.87 3.26
C ILE A 215 6.71 17.37 1.83
N LEU A 216 6.14 16.18 1.63
CA LEU A 216 5.91 15.67 0.27
C LEU A 216 4.86 16.48 -0.47
N ARG A 217 3.89 17.08 0.25
CA ARG A 217 2.94 18.00 -0.38
C ARG A 217 3.60 19.28 -0.83
N HIS A 218 4.40 19.88 0.07
CA HIS A 218 5.16 21.09 -0.23
C HIS A 218 6.06 20.89 -1.46
N ILE A 219 6.77 19.77 -1.52
CA ILE A 219 7.64 19.45 -2.66
C ILE A 219 6.80 19.24 -3.93
N LEU A 220 5.72 18.46 -3.89
CA LEU A 220 4.92 18.20 -5.09
C LEU A 220 4.18 19.43 -5.62
N ASP A 221 3.68 20.32 -4.74
CA ASP A 221 3.07 21.60 -5.16
C ASP A 221 4.08 22.47 -5.93
N GLU A 222 5.34 22.50 -5.47
CA GLU A 222 6.42 23.23 -6.14
C GLU A 222 6.82 22.56 -7.46
N VAL A 223 7.00 21.24 -7.47
CA VAL A 223 7.33 20.48 -8.68
C VAL A 223 6.24 20.63 -9.74
N ALA A 224 4.96 20.50 -9.37
CA ALA A 224 3.84 20.67 -10.29
C ALA A 224 3.71 22.11 -10.83
N SER A 225 4.21 23.10 -10.10
CA SER A 225 4.29 24.48 -10.58
C SER A 225 5.43 24.73 -11.59
N ASN A 226 6.45 23.86 -11.57
CA ASN A 226 7.69 24.02 -12.35
C ASN A 226 7.81 23.03 -13.52
N LYS A 227 7.05 21.94 -13.53
CA LYS A 227 7.04 20.91 -14.58
C LYS A 227 5.81 21.05 -15.47
N ASP A 228 6.00 20.75 -16.75
CA ASP A 228 4.95 20.94 -17.77
C ASP A 228 4.15 19.66 -18.05
N SER A 229 4.58 18.52 -17.51
CA SER A 229 3.95 17.21 -17.75
C SER A 229 3.81 16.35 -16.50
N ASP A 230 2.72 15.58 -16.44
CA ASP A 230 2.45 14.62 -15.37
C ASP A 230 3.55 13.54 -15.28
N GLU A 231 4.15 13.15 -16.40
CA GLU A 231 5.25 12.17 -16.46
C GLU A 231 6.49 12.68 -15.71
N GLU A 232 6.87 13.94 -15.93
CA GLU A 232 8.00 14.55 -15.21
C GLU A 232 7.73 14.68 -13.71
N ILE A 233 6.48 14.97 -13.31
CA ILE A 233 6.08 15.02 -11.89
C ILE A 233 6.19 13.63 -11.26
N GLN A 234 5.72 12.59 -11.96
CA GLN A 234 5.74 11.20 -11.49
C GLN A 234 7.16 10.64 -11.39
N ASP A 235 8.04 11.00 -12.32
CA ASP A 235 9.46 10.65 -12.29
C ASP A 235 10.14 11.36 -11.11
N THR A 236 9.91 12.67 -10.96
CA THR A 236 10.46 13.45 -9.85
C THR A 236 9.99 12.88 -8.50
N TYR A 237 8.71 12.50 -8.37
CA TYR A 237 8.21 11.82 -7.18
C TYR A 237 8.94 10.51 -6.89
N THR A 238 9.20 9.70 -7.93
CA THR A 238 9.93 8.44 -7.80
C THR A 238 11.34 8.69 -7.27
N ASP A 239 12.03 9.70 -7.80
CA ASP A 239 13.36 10.09 -7.35
C ASP A 239 13.34 10.61 -5.90
N ILE A 240 12.35 11.42 -5.53
CA ILE A 240 12.15 11.90 -4.15
C ILE A 240 11.99 10.71 -3.19
N VAL A 241 11.19 9.71 -3.56
CA VAL A 241 10.99 8.51 -2.73
C VAL A 241 12.28 7.71 -2.62
N LEU A 242 12.98 7.48 -3.73
CA LEU A 242 14.21 6.69 -3.76
C LEU A 242 15.35 7.35 -2.97
N GLU A 243 15.61 8.64 -3.21
CA GLU A 243 16.72 9.37 -2.58
C GLU A 243 16.39 9.89 -1.18
N HIS A 244 15.10 10.11 -0.91
CA HIS A 244 14.56 10.55 0.39
C HIS A 244 15.42 11.66 1.02
N PRO A 245 15.62 12.80 0.32
CA PRO A 245 16.64 13.79 0.67
C PRO A 245 16.34 14.53 1.98
N PHE A 246 15.09 14.48 2.44
CA PHE A 246 14.62 15.17 3.63
C PHE A 246 14.57 14.29 4.90
N VAL A 247 14.96 13.02 4.85
CA VAL A 247 14.87 12.13 6.03
C VAL A 247 16.01 11.13 6.15
N VAL A 248 16.44 10.88 7.37
CA VAL A 248 17.33 9.78 7.75
C VAL A 248 16.66 8.92 8.82
N TYR A 249 16.32 7.68 8.46
CA TYR A 249 15.80 6.71 9.43
C TYR A 249 16.93 5.97 10.12
N VAL A 250 16.91 5.96 11.45
CA VAL A 250 17.90 5.22 12.25
C VAL A 250 17.47 3.78 12.44
N GLY A 251 18.16 2.87 11.75
CA GLY A 251 17.97 1.43 11.83
C GLY A 251 18.71 0.79 13.02
N ARG A 252 18.33 -0.46 13.30
CA ARG A 252 18.87 -1.26 14.43
C ARG A 252 20.38 -1.47 14.36
N TYR A 253 20.94 -1.56 13.16
CA TYR A 253 22.34 -1.87 12.91
C TYR A 253 23.17 -0.64 12.53
N ASP A 254 22.56 0.55 12.55
CA ASP A 254 23.26 1.77 12.19
C ASP A 254 24.14 2.27 13.34
N THR A 255 25.28 2.83 12.95
CA THR A 255 26.19 3.49 13.88
C THR A 255 25.91 4.99 13.89
N ALA A 256 26.23 5.65 15.01
CA ALA A 256 26.11 7.10 15.12
C ALA A 256 26.91 7.82 14.01
N GLU A 257 28.05 7.25 13.60
CA GLU A 257 28.87 7.80 12.52
C GLU A 257 28.18 7.75 11.16
N LYS A 258 27.54 6.61 10.83
CA LYS A 258 26.77 6.46 9.59
C LYS A 258 25.63 7.47 9.52
N ILE A 259 24.83 7.57 10.58
CA ILE A 259 23.70 8.50 10.66
C ILE A 259 24.17 9.95 10.55
N LYS A 260 25.26 10.30 11.24
CA LYS A 260 25.89 11.63 11.16
C LYS A 260 26.28 11.95 9.72
N CYS A 261 26.98 11.04 9.03
CA CYS A 261 27.36 11.26 7.63
C CYS A 261 26.14 11.40 6.71
N GLN A 262 25.11 10.56 6.86
CA GLN A 262 23.88 10.65 6.06
C GLN A 262 23.13 11.97 6.26
N ALA A 263 23.04 12.45 7.50
CA ALA A 263 22.44 13.73 7.83
C ALA A 263 23.28 14.90 7.29
N LYS A 264 24.60 14.85 7.46
CA LYS A 264 25.53 15.84 6.92
C LYS A 264 25.40 15.97 5.41
N THR A 265 25.42 14.85 4.68
CA THR A 265 25.27 14.84 3.23
C THR A 265 23.98 15.55 2.80
N ARG A 266 22.85 15.21 3.41
CA ARG A 266 21.56 15.88 3.11
C ARG A 266 21.57 17.37 3.41
N VAL A 267 22.17 17.78 4.53
CA VAL A 267 22.31 19.21 4.86
C VAL A 267 23.20 19.92 3.85
N GLN A 268 24.26 19.30 3.36
CA GLN A 268 25.16 19.90 2.37
C GLN A 268 24.56 19.94 0.96
N GLU A 269 23.67 19.01 0.64
CA GLU A 269 23.05 18.84 -0.67
C GLU A 269 21.65 19.49 -0.74
N TYR A 270 21.17 20.14 0.32
CA TYR A 270 19.79 20.64 0.39
C TYR A 270 19.46 21.61 -0.76
N ASP A 271 20.38 22.53 -1.10
CA ASP A 271 20.26 23.51 -2.19
C ASP A 271 20.50 22.92 -3.60
N SER A 272 20.87 21.63 -3.71
CA SER A 272 21.15 21.00 -5.00
C SER A 272 19.91 20.40 -5.68
N ASN A 273 18.79 20.35 -4.95
CA ASN A 273 17.53 19.80 -5.44
C ASN A 273 16.79 20.81 -6.31
N GLU A 274 15.98 20.32 -7.26
CA GLU A 274 15.13 21.16 -8.12
C GLU A 274 13.90 21.75 -7.38
N TYR A 275 13.77 21.45 -6.09
CA TYR A 275 12.66 21.82 -5.21
C TYR A 275 13.19 22.16 -3.83
N SER A 276 12.43 22.97 -3.08
CA SER A 276 12.80 23.38 -1.74
C SER A 276 12.53 22.29 -0.70
N ILE A 277 13.54 22.04 0.13
CA ILE A 277 13.45 21.13 1.28
C ILE A 277 13.42 21.97 2.56
N PRO A 278 12.24 22.19 3.18
CA PRO A 278 12.11 23.07 4.34
C PRO A 278 12.80 22.54 5.60
N TYR A 279 13.04 21.24 5.69
CA TYR A 279 13.73 20.62 6.82
C TYR A 279 14.27 19.23 6.48
N ILE A 280 15.23 18.77 7.29
CA ILE A 280 15.73 17.39 7.26
C ILE A 280 15.47 16.72 8.61
N ASP A 281 14.73 15.62 8.61
CA ASP A 281 14.39 14.87 9.82
C ASP A 281 15.37 13.69 10.03
N VAL A 282 15.96 13.58 11.22
CA VAL A 282 16.59 12.33 11.69
C VAL A 282 15.63 11.63 12.64
N ARG A 283 15.11 10.48 12.23
CA ARG A 283 14.01 9.76 12.92
C ARG A 283 14.48 8.47 13.55
N ALA A 284 14.08 8.24 14.80
CA ALA A 284 14.47 7.05 15.54
C ALA A 284 13.36 6.48 16.41
N GLN A 285 13.13 5.18 16.24
CA GLN A 285 12.17 4.40 17.02
C GLN A 285 12.88 3.34 17.87
N GLY A 286 12.41 3.15 19.10
CA GLY A 286 13.03 2.22 20.05
C GLY A 286 14.29 2.78 20.74
N ARG A 287 14.55 2.29 21.96
CA ARG A 287 15.54 2.88 22.89
C ARG A 287 16.96 2.96 22.32
N ASN A 288 17.41 1.93 21.62
CA ASN A 288 18.77 1.88 21.07
C ASN A 288 18.93 2.86 19.91
N ASN A 289 17.97 2.91 18.97
CA ASN A 289 18.04 3.81 17.83
C ASN A 289 17.93 5.27 18.29
N LYS A 290 17.07 5.56 19.30
CA LYS A 290 16.98 6.90 19.92
C LYS A 290 18.33 7.34 20.50
N LYS A 291 19.07 6.42 21.14
CA LYS A 291 20.43 6.69 21.64
C LYS A 291 21.42 6.93 20.49
N THR A 292 21.36 6.13 19.43
CA THR A 292 22.19 6.29 18.23
C THR A 292 21.94 7.64 17.57
N ALA A 293 20.69 8.04 17.38
CA ALA A 293 20.30 9.35 16.83
C ALA A 293 20.89 10.49 17.66
N LYS A 294 20.70 10.46 18.99
CA LYS A 294 21.27 11.48 19.88
C LYS A 294 22.81 11.57 19.78
N GLN A 295 23.49 10.43 19.70
CA GLN A 295 24.95 10.42 19.52
C GLN A 295 25.36 10.97 18.15
N ALA A 296 24.61 10.66 17.09
CA ALA A 296 24.85 11.16 15.75
C ALA A 296 24.68 12.69 15.69
N LEU A 297 23.58 13.22 16.25
CA LEU A 297 23.31 14.66 16.28
C LEU A 297 24.35 15.42 17.10
N ASN A 298 24.77 14.90 18.25
CA ASN A 298 25.84 15.53 19.03
C ASN A 298 27.14 15.66 18.23
N ARG A 299 27.51 14.62 17.47
CA ARG A 299 28.71 14.66 16.61
C ARG A 299 28.52 15.57 15.40
N LEU A 300 27.32 15.61 14.83
CA LEU A 300 27.01 16.49 13.71
C LEU A 300 27.13 17.95 14.14
N ASN A 301 26.64 18.29 15.32
CA ASN A 301 26.75 19.63 15.91
C ASN A 301 28.20 20.04 16.22
N GLU A 302 29.15 19.12 16.27
CA GLU A 302 30.59 19.44 16.40
C GLU A 302 31.22 19.82 15.04
N GLU A 303 30.56 19.52 13.92
CA GLU A 303 31.05 19.79 12.56
C GLU A 303 30.47 21.07 11.93
N PHE A 304 29.52 21.71 12.60
CA PHE A 304 28.87 22.94 12.14
C PHE A 304 29.07 24.04 13.19
N ASN A 305 29.41 25.25 12.73
CA ASN A 305 29.41 26.46 13.56
C ASN A 305 28.00 26.76 14.10
N THR A 306 26.99 26.57 13.24
CA THR A 306 25.57 26.76 13.56
C THR A 306 24.79 25.58 12.99
N LEU A 307 24.02 24.87 13.82
CA LEU A 307 23.13 23.79 13.37
C LEU A 307 21.82 23.90 14.13
N PRO A 308 20.79 24.57 13.57
CA PRO A 308 19.51 24.69 14.23
C PRO A 308 18.79 23.34 14.19
N VAL A 309 18.52 22.79 15.37
CA VAL A 309 17.83 21.51 15.53
C VAL A 309 16.67 21.65 16.50
N GLU A 310 15.47 21.34 16.02
CA GLU A 310 14.29 21.14 16.86
C GLU A 310 14.19 19.66 17.26
N GLN A 311 14.01 19.39 18.55
CA GLN A 311 13.78 18.04 19.04
C GLN A 311 12.29 17.84 19.30
N ILE A 312 11.68 16.89 18.59
CA ILE A 312 10.27 16.53 18.74
C ILE A 312 10.21 15.14 19.38
N GLU A 313 9.77 15.08 20.64
CA GLU A 313 9.58 13.83 21.37
C GLU A 313 8.13 13.34 21.26
N GLY A 314 7.92 12.23 20.57
CA GLY A 314 6.66 11.49 20.56
C GLY A 314 6.74 10.23 21.43
N GLU A 315 5.58 9.62 21.70
CA GLU A 315 5.50 8.37 22.45
C GLU A 315 6.27 7.23 21.77
N ARG A 316 6.16 7.15 20.43
CA ARG A 316 6.71 6.05 19.63
C ARG A 316 8.06 6.41 18.99
N GLU A 317 8.28 7.68 18.69
CA GLU A 317 9.41 8.17 17.89
C GLU A 317 10.13 9.36 18.54
N LEU A 318 11.42 9.51 18.23
CA LEU A 318 12.20 10.72 18.47
C LEU A 318 12.59 11.29 17.11
N VAL A 319 12.31 12.57 16.89
CA VAL A 319 12.69 13.28 15.67
C VAL A 319 13.61 14.44 16.02
N TYR A 320 14.72 14.53 15.30
CA TYR A 320 15.55 15.73 15.24
C TYR A 320 15.33 16.39 13.89
N ARG A 321 14.65 17.54 13.90
CA ARG A 321 14.37 18.32 12.72
C ARG A 321 15.43 19.38 12.56
N ILE A 322 16.22 19.26 11.50
CA ILE A 322 17.30 20.18 11.14
C ILE A 322 16.73 21.20 10.17
N ASP A 323 17.00 22.48 10.42
CA ASP A 323 16.81 23.56 9.46
C ASP A 323 18.10 23.69 8.62
N PRO A 324 18.09 23.21 7.36
CA PRO A 324 19.30 23.21 6.54
C PRO A 324 19.70 24.60 6.04
N GLU A 325 18.74 25.52 5.84
CA GLU A 325 19.01 26.88 5.34
C GLU A 325 19.87 27.69 6.31
N ASN A 326 19.66 27.45 7.61
CA ASN A 326 20.36 28.15 8.68
C ASN A 326 21.54 27.34 9.26
N ALA A 327 21.99 26.28 8.57
CA ALA A 327 23.14 25.48 8.95
C ALA A 327 24.46 26.05 8.37
N GLU A 328 25.43 26.33 9.24
CA GLU A 328 26.72 26.90 8.87
C GLU A 328 27.87 25.95 9.24
N LEU A 329 28.67 25.52 8.26
CA LEU A 329 29.85 24.67 8.46
C LEU A 329 31.02 25.42 9.12
#